data_AF-A0A7R9TPB1-F1
#
_entry.id   AF-A0A7R9TPB1-F1
#
_cell.length_a   1.000
_cell.length_b   1.000
_cell.length_c   1.000
_cell.angle_alpha   90.00
_cell.angle_beta   90.00
_cell.angle_gamma   90.00
#
_symmetry.space_group_name_H-M   'P 1'
#
loop_
_entity.id
_entity.type
_entity.pdbx_description
1 polymer ?
#
loop_
_entity_poly.entity_id
_entity_poly.type
_entity_poly.pdbx_seq_one_letter_code
_entity_poly.pdbx_strand_id
1 'polypeptide(L)'
;CSGGGTPQKPPPLSETGYVRWESLICAEYLVEKCGVAPDRILKEWSSHDTVGNAYYVAAQHAVPRRWRNVTVVTSEFHMPRSRVLHEWVYGLEGMCAPDAQVALTYEATPDAGLAEDVLEARREREAASTADAAEKARRYTTLEAYHEWLHTDHDLYATARQDRWNQPPPMSDKALASY
;
A
#
# COMPACT_ATOMS: atom_id res chain seq x y z
N CYS A 1 6.30 8.00 6.09
CA CYS A 1 4.93 7.55 5.87
C CYS A 1 4.30 7.31 7.24
N SER A 2 3.37 8.19 7.63
CA SER A 2 2.56 8.07 8.84
C SER A 2 1.21 7.46 8.44
N GLY A 3 1.07 6.13 8.52
CA GLY A 3 -0.06 5.38 7.97
C GLY A 3 -1.44 5.96 8.31
N GLY A 4 -2.45 5.67 7.48
CA GLY A 4 -3.86 6.08 7.67
C GLY A 4 -4.58 5.43 8.86
N GLY A 5 -3.85 5.00 9.88
CA GLY A 5 -4.32 4.12 10.94
C GLY A 5 -4.02 2.65 10.63
N THR A 6 -3.56 1.92 11.65
CA THR A 6 -3.43 0.46 11.63
C THR A 6 -4.35 -0.11 12.71
N PRO A 7 -4.58 -1.43 12.79
CA PRO A 7 -5.31 -2.01 13.91
C PRO A 7 -4.63 -1.68 15.25
N GLN A 8 -3.35 -1.30 15.26
CA GLN A 8 -2.58 -1.01 16.48
C GLN A 8 -2.43 0.49 16.79
N LYS A 9 -2.67 1.39 15.83
CA LYS A 9 -2.41 2.83 15.97
C LYS A 9 -3.58 3.63 15.37
N PRO A 10 -4.22 4.53 16.14
CA PRO A 10 -5.30 5.34 15.60
C PRO A 10 -4.80 6.22 14.45
N PRO A 11 -5.69 6.61 13.52
CA PRO A 11 -5.31 7.52 12.45
C PRO A 11 -4.84 8.86 13.03
N PRO A 12 -3.79 9.48 12.47
CA PRO A 12 -3.39 10.81 12.89
C PRO A 12 -4.50 11.81 12.55
N LEU A 13 -4.80 12.73 13.49
CA LEU A 13 -5.79 13.77 13.31
C LEU A 13 -5.12 15.14 13.11
N SER A 14 -5.74 16.02 12.32
CA SER A 14 -5.40 17.43 12.24
C SER A 14 -5.79 18.18 13.53
N GLU A 15 -5.31 19.42 13.67
CA GLU A 15 -5.75 20.32 14.75
C GLU A 15 -7.28 20.54 14.78
N THR A 16 -7.92 20.40 13.62
CA THR A 16 -9.37 20.52 13.43
C THR A 16 -10.14 19.20 13.57
N GLY A 17 -9.45 18.11 13.93
CA GLY A 17 -10.07 16.80 14.19
C GLY A 17 -10.34 15.94 12.94
N TYR A 18 -9.86 16.32 11.76
CA TYR A 18 -9.99 15.51 10.55
C TYR A 18 -8.86 14.51 10.42
N VAL A 19 -9.12 13.34 9.83
CA VAL A 19 -8.06 12.35 9.57
C VAL A 19 -7.05 12.90 8.58
N ARG A 20 -5.77 12.82 8.95
CA ARG A 20 -4.65 13.24 8.13
C ARG A 20 -4.06 12.05 7.38
N TRP A 21 -4.69 11.71 6.25
CA TRP A 21 -4.26 10.62 5.38
C TRP A 21 -2.86 10.85 4.79
N GLU A 22 -2.07 9.79 4.61
CA GLU A 22 -0.76 9.87 3.93
C GLU A 22 -0.88 10.48 2.54
N SER A 23 -1.91 10.07 1.79
CA SER A 23 -2.17 10.58 0.45
C SER A 23 -2.51 12.07 0.44
N LEU A 24 -3.09 12.61 1.54
CA LEU A 24 -3.30 14.06 1.67
C LEU A 24 -1.96 14.77 1.85
N ILE A 25 -1.10 14.27 2.74
CA ILE A 25 0.23 14.84 2.98
C ILE A 25 1.07 14.82 1.70
N CYS A 26 1.06 13.71 0.96
CA CYS A 26 1.78 13.60 -0.31
C CYS A 26 1.23 14.56 -1.37
N ALA A 27 -0.10 14.69 -1.49
CA ALA A 27 -0.71 15.63 -2.42
C ALA A 27 -0.35 17.09 -2.09
N GLU A 28 -0.43 17.47 -0.81
CA GLU A 28 -0.01 18.81 -0.34
C GLU A 28 1.45 19.08 -0.70
N TYR A 29 2.36 18.14 -0.44
CA TYR A 29 3.76 18.28 -0.81
C TYR A 29 3.95 18.50 -2.33
N LEU A 30 3.29 17.68 -3.16
CA LEU A 30 3.40 17.79 -4.61
C LEU A 30 2.88 19.15 -5.14
N VAL A 31 1.79 19.66 -4.58
CA VAL A 31 1.23 20.96 -4.96
C VAL A 31 2.13 22.09 -4.46
N GLU A 32 2.40 22.14 -3.16
CA GLU A 32 3.02 23.29 -2.50
C GLU A 32 4.53 23.37 -2.70
N LYS A 33 5.21 22.22 -2.76
CA LYS A 33 6.68 22.16 -2.83
C LYS A 33 7.19 21.85 -4.23
N CYS A 34 6.44 21.06 -5.01
CA CYS A 34 6.86 20.67 -6.36
C CYS A 34 6.12 21.44 -7.47
N GLY A 35 5.08 22.22 -7.15
CA GLY A 35 4.33 23.00 -8.13
C GLY A 35 3.51 22.14 -9.11
N VAL A 36 3.14 20.91 -8.73
CA VAL A 36 2.30 20.04 -9.54
C VAL A 36 0.87 20.60 -9.53
N ALA A 37 0.30 20.76 -10.72
CA ALA A 37 -1.08 21.23 -10.86
C ALA A 37 -2.05 20.23 -10.18
N PRO A 38 -2.98 20.69 -9.31
CA PRO A 38 -3.85 19.79 -8.53
C PRO A 38 -4.73 18.86 -9.37
N ASP A 39 -5.13 19.28 -10.56
CA ASP A 39 -5.91 18.50 -11.52
C ASP A 39 -5.14 17.31 -12.13
N ARG A 40 -3.82 17.24 -11.90
CA ARG A 40 -2.95 16.12 -12.27
C ARG A 40 -2.72 15.13 -11.13
N ILE A 41 -3.32 15.35 -9.96
CA ILE A 41 -3.15 14.51 -8.77
C ILE A 41 -4.46 13.79 -8.49
N LEU A 42 -4.42 12.45 -8.53
CA LEU A 42 -5.53 11.61 -8.12
C LEU A 42 -5.16 10.95 -6.80
N LYS A 43 -5.95 11.23 -5.78
CA LYS A 43 -5.71 10.75 -4.42
C LYS A 43 -6.45 9.42 -4.19
N GLU A 44 -5.80 8.49 -3.51
CA GLU A 44 -6.36 7.22 -3.04
C GLU A 44 -6.26 7.21 -1.50
N TRP A 45 -7.30 6.76 -0.79
CA TRP A 45 -7.41 6.90 0.67
C TRP A 45 -8.11 5.72 1.37
N SER A 46 -8.48 4.70 0.62
CA SER A 46 -9.17 3.50 1.09
C SER A 46 -8.17 2.43 1.56
N SER A 47 -6.93 2.49 1.08
CA SER A 47 -5.86 1.60 1.53
C SER A 47 -5.36 1.95 2.93
N HIS A 48 -5.07 0.90 3.70
CA HIS A 48 -4.42 1.00 5.01
C HIS A 48 -3.03 0.34 5.03
N ASP A 49 -2.67 -0.36 3.96
CA ASP A 49 -1.42 -1.09 3.82
C ASP A 49 -1.00 -1.26 2.35
N THR A 50 0.16 -1.85 2.12
CA THR A 50 0.72 -2.04 0.77
C THR A 50 -0.15 -2.95 -0.11
N VAL A 51 -0.82 -3.95 0.47
CA VAL A 51 -1.75 -4.83 -0.27
C VAL A 51 -2.91 -3.99 -0.81
N GLY A 52 -3.53 -3.19 0.06
CA GLY A 52 -4.58 -2.26 -0.31
C GLY A 52 -4.11 -1.22 -1.33
N ASN A 53 -2.90 -0.66 -1.18
CA ASN A 53 -2.35 0.31 -2.13
C ASN A 53 -2.40 -0.23 -3.56
N ALA A 54 -1.95 -1.47 -3.78
CA ALA A 54 -1.96 -2.09 -5.11
C ALA A 54 -3.39 -2.26 -5.64
N TYR A 55 -4.30 -2.79 -4.81
CA TYR A 55 -5.69 -3.06 -5.18
C TYR A 55 -6.51 -1.79 -5.45
N TYR A 56 -6.53 -0.84 -4.52
CA TYR A 56 -7.38 0.34 -4.63
C TYR A 56 -6.91 1.30 -5.72
N VAL A 57 -5.59 1.46 -5.95
CA VAL A 57 -5.13 2.23 -7.12
C VAL A 57 -5.57 1.58 -8.43
N ALA A 58 -5.49 0.25 -8.53
CA ALA A 58 -5.94 -0.46 -9.72
C ALA A 58 -7.45 -0.27 -9.95
N ALA A 59 -8.26 -0.55 -8.92
CA ALA A 59 -9.71 -0.54 -8.99
C ALA A 59 -10.31 0.87 -9.11
N GLN A 60 -9.76 1.87 -8.40
CA GLN A 60 -10.32 3.22 -8.37
C GLN A 60 -9.80 4.10 -9.51
N HIS A 61 -8.56 3.89 -9.97
CA HIS A 61 -7.90 4.79 -10.91
C HIS A 61 -7.47 4.11 -12.20
N ALA A 62 -6.58 3.11 -12.13
CA ALA A 62 -5.94 2.58 -13.34
C ALA A 62 -6.94 1.90 -14.29
N VAL A 63 -7.80 1.02 -13.78
CA VAL A 63 -8.78 0.29 -14.59
C VAL A 63 -9.87 1.22 -15.14
N PRO A 64 -10.56 2.06 -14.33
CA PRO A 64 -11.57 2.99 -14.85
C PRO A 64 -11.03 3.98 -15.88
N ARG A 65 -9.76 4.39 -15.76
CA ARG A 65 -9.10 5.31 -16.70
C ARG A 65 -8.39 4.61 -17.84
N ARG A 66 -8.41 3.28 -17.89
CA ARG A 66 -7.74 2.46 -18.91
C ARG A 66 -6.25 2.80 -19.06
N TRP A 67 -5.58 3.05 -17.94
CA TRP A 67 -4.15 3.31 -17.95
C TRP A 67 -3.40 2.10 -18.51
N ARG A 68 -2.44 2.37 -19.41
CA ARG A 68 -1.65 1.33 -20.08
C ARG A 68 -0.22 1.25 -19.55
N ASN A 69 0.23 2.30 -18.87
CA ASN A 69 1.56 2.39 -18.29
C ASN A 69 1.40 2.97 -16.90
N VAL A 70 1.88 2.25 -15.89
CA VAL A 70 1.82 2.67 -14.49
C VAL A 70 3.22 2.49 -13.88
N THR A 71 3.80 3.61 -13.43
CA THR A 71 5.06 3.60 -12.68
C THR A 71 4.74 3.59 -11.20
N VAL A 72 5.25 2.59 -10.48
CA VAL A 72 5.18 2.53 -9.02
C VAL A 72 6.47 3.14 -8.45
N VAL A 73 6.31 4.12 -7.57
CA VAL A 73 7.43 4.82 -6.93
C VAL A 73 7.36 4.60 -5.41
N THR A 74 8.43 4.11 -4.81
CA THR A 74 8.55 3.93 -3.35
C THR A 74 10.02 3.87 -2.92
N SER A 75 10.29 3.80 -1.62
CA SER A 75 11.64 3.61 -1.06
C SER A 75 12.29 2.29 -1.51
N GLU A 76 13.62 2.27 -1.59
CA GLU A 76 14.42 1.10 -1.94
C GLU A 76 14.12 -0.10 -1.05
N PHE A 77 14.07 0.07 0.28
CA PHE A 77 13.77 -1.04 1.18
C PHE A 77 12.37 -1.66 0.95
N HIS A 78 11.42 -0.88 0.44
CA HIS A 78 10.01 -1.30 0.28
C HIS A 78 9.67 -1.77 -1.14
N MET A 79 10.51 -1.45 -2.12
CA MET A 79 10.27 -1.74 -3.53
C MET A 79 10.04 -3.24 -3.82
N PRO A 80 10.80 -4.20 -3.25
CA PRO A 80 10.60 -5.62 -3.56
C PRO A 80 9.16 -6.10 -3.27
N ARG A 81 8.61 -5.75 -2.10
CA ARG A 81 7.24 -6.11 -1.73
C ARG A 81 6.21 -5.41 -2.61
N SER A 82 6.41 -4.11 -2.85
CA SER A 82 5.51 -3.31 -3.69
C SER A 82 5.39 -3.91 -5.08
N ARG A 83 6.51 -4.34 -5.68
CA ARG A 83 6.53 -4.98 -6.98
C ARG A 83 5.71 -6.27 -7.02
N VAL A 84 5.94 -7.19 -6.08
CA VAL A 84 5.18 -8.45 -6.01
C VAL A 84 3.68 -8.19 -5.89
N LEU A 85 3.28 -7.23 -5.05
CA LEU A 85 1.87 -6.91 -4.83
C LEU A 85 1.20 -6.29 -6.06
N HIS A 86 1.88 -5.36 -6.76
CA HIS A 86 1.33 -4.76 -7.97
C HIS A 86 1.29 -5.77 -9.13
N GLU A 87 2.34 -6.58 -9.32
CA GLU A 87 2.33 -7.65 -10.33
C GLU A 87 1.21 -8.67 -10.06
N TRP A 88 1.00 -9.05 -8.80
CA TRP A 88 -0.10 -9.93 -8.41
C TRP A 88 -1.46 -9.30 -8.74
N VAL A 89 -1.75 -8.10 -8.23
CA VAL A 89 -3.06 -7.46 -8.41
C VAL A 89 -3.39 -7.21 -9.87
N TYR A 90 -2.46 -6.64 -10.65
CA TYR A 90 -2.69 -6.38 -12.07
C TYR A 90 -2.72 -7.67 -12.92
N GLY A 91 -2.13 -8.75 -12.41
CA GLY A 91 -2.17 -10.08 -13.02
C GLY A 91 -3.40 -10.92 -12.67
N LEU A 92 -4.27 -10.46 -11.77
CA LEU A 92 -5.50 -11.18 -11.41
C LEU A 92 -6.43 -11.33 -12.62
N GLU A 93 -6.93 -12.54 -12.83
CA GLU A 93 -8.00 -12.77 -13.80
C GLU A 93 -9.23 -11.94 -13.43
N GLY A 94 -9.69 -11.10 -14.38
CA GLY A 94 -10.83 -10.21 -14.19
C GLY A 94 -10.50 -8.83 -13.64
N MET A 95 -9.24 -8.53 -13.25
CA MET A 95 -8.86 -7.17 -12.84
C MET A 95 -8.82 -6.21 -14.04
N CYS A 96 -8.06 -6.56 -15.07
CA CYS A 96 -8.00 -5.82 -16.32
C CYS A 96 -8.85 -6.51 -17.39
N ALA A 97 -9.39 -5.74 -18.34
CA ALA A 97 -10.02 -6.34 -19.52
C ALA A 97 -8.98 -7.19 -20.30
N PRO A 98 -9.39 -8.23 -21.05
CA PRO A 98 -8.46 -9.12 -21.75
C PRO A 98 -7.50 -8.42 -22.72
N ASP A 99 -7.93 -7.31 -23.31
CA ASP A 99 -7.14 -6.45 -24.21
C ASP A 99 -6.47 -5.26 -23.49
N ALA A 100 -6.61 -5.18 -22.16
CA ALA A 100 -6.16 -4.09 -21.31
C ALA A 100 -4.85 -4.38 -20.58
N GLN A 101 -3.82 -4.87 -21.29
CA GLN A 101 -2.51 -5.07 -20.67
C GLN A 101 -1.96 -3.74 -20.14
N VAL A 102 -1.55 -3.73 -18.87
CA VAL A 102 -0.90 -2.62 -18.19
C VAL A 102 0.59 -2.95 -18.04
N ALA A 103 1.45 -2.09 -18.58
CA ALA A 103 2.88 -2.15 -18.34
C ALA A 103 3.21 -1.51 -17.00
N LEU A 104 3.80 -2.29 -16.10
CA LEU A 104 4.27 -1.82 -14.80
C LEU A 104 5.77 -1.53 -14.86
N THR A 105 6.14 -0.34 -14.43
CA THR A 105 7.53 0.09 -14.21
C THR A 105 7.73 0.46 -12.75
N TYR A 106 8.97 0.41 -12.28
CA TYR A 106 9.31 0.55 -10.86
C TYR A 106 10.49 1.49 -10.69
N GLU A 107 10.32 2.53 -9.89
CA GLU A 107 11.37 3.52 -9.61
C GLU A 107 11.56 3.63 -8.09
N ALA A 108 12.75 3.28 -7.62
CA ALA A 108 13.06 3.30 -6.20
C ALA A 108 13.73 4.63 -5.82
N THR A 109 13.35 5.17 -4.67
CA THR A 109 14.03 6.33 -4.08
C THR A 109 14.96 5.89 -2.95
N PRO A 110 16.18 6.46 -2.82
CA PRO A 110 17.12 6.09 -1.77
C PRO A 110 16.52 6.16 -0.37
N ASP A 111 16.95 5.25 0.51
CA ASP A 111 16.52 5.15 1.92
C ASP A 111 17.11 6.26 2.82
N ALA A 112 17.11 7.52 2.34
CA ALA A 112 17.75 8.63 3.02
C ALA A 112 17.04 9.02 4.33
N GLY A 113 17.82 9.30 5.38
CA GLY A 113 17.32 9.82 6.65
C GLY A 113 16.89 8.76 7.68
N LEU A 114 17.11 7.47 7.40
CA LEU A 114 16.89 6.37 8.34
C LEU A 114 18.23 5.86 8.90
N ALA A 115 18.23 5.48 10.19
CA ALA A 115 19.39 4.83 10.80
C ALA A 115 19.57 3.40 10.27
N GLU A 116 20.81 2.93 10.15
CA GLU A 116 21.08 1.63 9.50
C GLU A 116 20.46 0.45 10.26
N ASP A 117 20.47 0.46 11.58
CA ASP A 117 19.84 -0.60 12.40
C ASP A 117 18.31 -0.67 12.21
N VAL A 118 17.68 0.48 11.96
CA VAL A 118 16.25 0.55 11.59
C VAL A 118 16.03 0.04 10.16
N LEU A 119 16.94 0.34 9.23
CA LEU A 119 16.87 -0.16 7.85
C LEU A 119 17.02 -1.67 7.79
N GLU A 120 17.97 -2.25 8.52
CA GLU A 120 18.14 -3.70 8.62
C GLU A 120 16.87 -4.38 9.13
N ALA A 121 16.31 -3.92 10.25
CA ALA A 121 15.06 -4.45 10.79
C ALA A 121 13.88 -4.34 9.80
N ARG A 122 13.81 -3.24 9.04
CA ARG A 122 12.79 -3.06 7.99
C ARG A 122 13.01 -4.04 6.83
N ARG A 123 14.24 -4.19 6.35
CA ARG A 123 14.57 -5.10 5.24
C ARG A 123 14.25 -6.55 5.58
N GLU A 124 14.57 -7.00 6.79
CA GLU A 124 14.22 -8.36 7.26
C GLU A 124 12.71 -8.60 7.27
N ARG A 125 11.94 -7.66 7.82
CA ARG A 125 10.48 -7.74 7.83
C ARG A 125 9.87 -7.69 6.43
N GLU A 126 10.40 -6.83 5.56
CA GLU A 126 9.95 -6.71 4.18
C GLU A 126 10.23 -8.00 3.41
N ALA A 127 11.37 -8.66 3.63
CA ALA A 127 11.66 -9.95 3.00
C ALA A 127 10.65 -11.03 3.40
N ALA A 128 10.33 -11.16 4.68
CA ALA A 128 9.31 -12.09 5.17
C ALA A 128 7.92 -11.77 4.58
N SER A 129 7.55 -10.49 4.58
CA SER A 129 6.27 -10.02 4.05
C SER A 129 6.16 -10.19 2.52
N THR A 130 7.29 -10.08 1.81
CA THR A 130 7.38 -10.31 0.36
C THR A 130 7.19 -11.78 0.03
N ALA A 131 7.80 -12.68 0.79
CA ALA A 131 7.63 -14.13 0.61
C ALA A 131 6.17 -14.55 0.84
N ASP A 132 5.55 -14.05 1.90
CA ASP A 132 4.13 -14.26 2.20
C ASP A 132 3.21 -13.73 1.09
N ALA A 133 3.48 -12.52 0.57
CA ALA A 133 2.76 -11.97 -0.57
C ALA A 133 2.89 -12.85 -1.82
N ALA A 134 4.08 -13.37 -2.11
CA ALA A 134 4.31 -14.26 -3.25
C ALA A 134 3.59 -15.61 -3.10
N GLU A 135 3.46 -16.14 -1.88
CA GLU A 135 2.66 -17.34 -1.62
C GLU A 135 1.17 -17.07 -1.89
N LYS A 136 0.64 -15.97 -1.34
CA LYS A 136 -0.77 -15.57 -1.56
C LYS A 136 -1.06 -15.32 -3.03
N ALA A 137 -0.13 -14.74 -3.77
CA ALA A 137 -0.26 -14.50 -5.21
C ALA A 137 -0.46 -15.79 -6.03
N ARG A 138 0.13 -16.91 -5.59
CA ARG A 138 -0.09 -18.22 -6.22
C ARG A 138 -1.45 -18.82 -5.87
N ARG A 139 -2.03 -18.44 -4.73
CA ARG A 139 -3.28 -19.00 -4.21
C ARG A 139 -4.51 -18.27 -4.74
N TYR A 140 -4.46 -16.94 -4.82
CA TYR A 140 -5.60 -16.12 -5.23
C TYR A 140 -5.32 -15.50 -6.60
N THR A 141 -5.70 -16.22 -7.66
CA THR A 141 -5.36 -15.86 -9.03
C THR A 141 -6.47 -15.10 -9.78
N THR A 142 -7.68 -15.08 -9.24
CA THR A 142 -8.83 -14.34 -9.79
C THR A 142 -9.19 -13.16 -8.90
N LEU A 143 -9.76 -12.11 -9.50
CA LEU A 143 -10.24 -10.93 -8.77
C LEU A 143 -11.25 -11.32 -7.68
N GLU A 144 -12.14 -12.28 -7.98
CA GLU A 144 -13.12 -12.81 -7.03
C GLU A 144 -12.44 -13.45 -5.82
N ALA A 145 -11.51 -14.38 -6.04
CA ALA A 145 -10.81 -15.07 -4.94
C ALA A 145 -9.95 -14.11 -4.11
N TYR A 146 -9.32 -13.13 -4.77
CA TYR A 146 -8.58 -12.07 -4.10
C TYR A 146 -9.49 -11.20 -3.23
N HIS A 147 -10.62 -10.76 -3.77
CA HIS A 147 -11.60 -9.92 -3.07
C HIS A 147 -12.19 -10.65 -1.86
N GLU A 148 -12.57 -11.92 -2.03
CA GLU A 148 -13.04 -12.76 -0.93
C GLU A 148 -11.99 -12.79 0.18
N TRP A 149 -10.76 -13.20 -0.13
CA TRP A 149 -9.67 -13.22 0.85
C TRP A 149 -9.44 -11.87 1.53
N LEU A 150 -9.44 -10.77 0.76
CA LEU A 150 -9.22 -9.44 1.31
C LEU A 150 -10.28 -9.11 2.38
N HIS A 151 -11.54 -9.46 2.13
CA HIS A 151 -12.66 -9.08 2.99
C HIS A 151 -13.13 -10.16 3.98
N THR A 152 -12.59 -11.38 3.93
CA THR A 152 -12.85 -12.44 4.92
C THR A 152 -11.65 -12.72 5.82
N ASP A 153 -10.43 -12.47 5.34
CA ASP A 153 -9.21 -12.92 5.99
C ASP A 153 -8.14 -11.85 6.20
N HIS A 154 -8.21 -10.69 5.56
CA HIS A 154 -7.20 -9.65 5.80
C HIS A 154 -7.50 -8.88 7.09
N ASP A 155 -6.48 -8.67 7.94
CA ASP A 155 -6.68 -8.05 9.27
C ASP A 155 -7.20 -6.61 9.23
N LEU A 156 -6.96 -5.91 8.12
CA LEU A 156 -7.42 -4.53 7.92
C LEU A 156 -8.80 -4.40 7.28
N TYR A 157 -9.22 -5.38 6.46
CA TYR A 157 -10.42 -5.22 5.63
C TYR A 157 -11.52 -6.24 5.96
N ALA A 158 -11.20 -7.31 6.70
CA ALA A 158 -12.17 -8.30 7.11
C ALA A 158 -12.97 -7.84 8.33
N THR A 159 -14.29 -7.70 8.17
CA THR A 159 -15.19 -7.33 9.28
C THR A 159 -15.13 -8.34 10.43
N ALA A 160 -14.97 -9.63 10.11
CA ALA A 160 -14.85 -10.69 11.11
C ALA A 160 -13.61 -10.59 12.00
N ARG A 161 -12.63 -9.74 11.63
CA ARG A 161 -11.36 -9.53 12.36
C ARG A 161 -11.26 -8.14 12.97
N GLN A 162 -12.37 -7.41 13.04
CA GLN A 162 -12.41 -6.05 13.59
C GLN A 162 -12.04 -6.03 15.09
N ASP A 163 -12.16 -7.15 15.79
CA ASP A 163 -11.68 -7.35 17.17
C ASP A 163 -10.16 -7.18 17.33
N ARG A 164 -9.40 -7.29 16.23
CA ARG A 164 -7.95 -7.05 16.20
C ARG A 164 -7.58 -5.57 16.23
N TRP A 165 -8.56 -4.67 16.03
CA TRP A 165 -8.34 -3.24 16.12
C TRP A 165 -8.24 -2.80 17.59
N ASN A 166 -7.45 -1.76 17.83
CA ASN A 166 -7.03 -1.23 19.14
C ASN A 166 -6.22 -2.19 20.01
N GLN A 167 -5.56 -3.20 19.43
CA GLN A 167 -4.64 -4.05 20.18
C GLN A 167 -3.21 -3.48 20.10
N PRO A 168 -2.47 -3.32 21.21
CA PRO A 168 -1.10 -2.84 21.16
C PRO A 168 -0.20 -3.81 20.38
N PRO A 169 0.80 -3.32 19.63
CA PRO A 169 1.74 -4.20 18.96
C PRO A 169 2.53 -5.00 20.00
N PRO A 170 3.00 -6.22 19.68
CA PRO A 170 3.91 -6.93 20.55
C PRO A 170 5.15 -6.05 20.82
N MET A 171 5.51 -5.87 22.10
CA MET A 171 6.46 -4.86 22.61
C MET A 171 7.90 -4.92 22.05
N SER A 172 8.22 -5.82 21.12
CA SER A 172 9.59 -6.07 20.65
C SER A 172 9.89 -5.61 19.22
N ASP A 173 8.92 -5.06 18.49
CA ASP A 173 9.11 -4.77 17.06
C ASP A 173 9.63 -3.33 16.83
N LYS A 174 10.96 -3.18 16.83
CA LYS A 174 11.65 -1.91 16.48
C LYS A 174 11.23 -1.38 15.11
N ALA A 175 10.84 -2.23 14.16
CA ALA A 175 10.37 -1.78 12.85
C ALA A 175 9.01 -1.09 12.96
N LEU A 176 8.07 -1.63 13.74
CA LEU A 176 6.77 -0.99 14.04
C LEU A 176 6.92 0.34 14.79
N ALA A 177 7.90 0.44 15.71
CA ALA A 177 8.16 1.67 16.45
C ALA A 177 8.71 2.82 15.58
N SER A 178 9.21 2.50 14.38
CA SER A 178 9.76 3.48 13.44
C SER A 178 8.74 4.06 12.44
N TYR A 179 7.46 3.65 12.51
CA TYR A 179 6.35 4.15 11.67
C TYR A 179 5.41 5.11 12.43
#